data_AF-A0A832D5X6-F1
#
_entry.id   AF-A0A832D5X6-F1
#
_cell.length_a   1.000
_cell.length_b   1.000
_cell.length_c   1.000
_cell.angle_alpha   90.00
_cell.angle_beta   90.00
_cell.angle_gamma   90.00
#
_symmetry.space_group_name_H-M   'P 1'
#
loop_
_entity.id
_entity.type
_entity.pdbx_description
1 polymer ?
#
loop_
_entity_poly.entity_id
_entity_poly.type
_entity_poly.pdbx_seq_one_letter_code
_entity_poly.pdbx_strand_id
1 'polypeptide(L)' 'MKERGYTAPVLLDRSGDVTGLAYGVYGPPTMYLIDRRGRLLARGLGPHEWRSPRARRLLDEVLAAE' A
#
# COMPACT_ATOMS: atom_id res chain seq x y z
N MET A 1 -3.12 -14.86 8.97
CA MET A 1 -1.76 -14.25 9.04
C MET A 1 -0.76 -15.23 9.65
N LYS A 2 -0.91 -15.60 10.93
CA LYS A 2 0.04 -16.50 11.64
C LYS A 2 0.26 -17.85 10.97
N GLU A 3 -0.81 -18.54 10.58
CA GLU A 3 -0.73 -19.87 9.94
C GLU A 3 -0.02 -19.87 8.57
N ARG A 4 0.04 -18.71 7.89
CA ARG A 4 0.70 -18.54 6.59
C ARG A 4 2.06 -17.85 6.68
N GLY A 5 2.53 -17.55 7.90
CA GLY A 5 3.83 -16.92 8.13
C GLY A 5 3.98 -15.48 7.63
N TYR A 6 2.89 -14.73 7.43
CA TYR A 6 2.97 -13.33 6.98
C TYR A 6 3.39 -12.40 8.14
N THR A 7 4.29 -11.45 7.87
CA THR A 7 4.96 -10.59 8.88
C THR A 7 4.73 -9.09 8.73
N ALA A 8 3.74 -8.66 7.95
CA ALA A 8 3.45 -7.23 7.78
C ALA A 8 2.73 -6.64 9.02
N PRO A 9 2.92 -5.33 9.31
CA PRO A 9 2.04 -4.61 10.24
C PRO A 9 0.59 -4.65 9.72
N VAL A 10 -0.33 -5.11 10.56
CA VAL A 10 -1.76 -5.18 10.23
C VAL A 10 -2.53 -4.29 11.20
N LEU A 11 -3.34 -3.39 10.64
CA LEU A 11 -4.23 -2.51 11.39
C LEU A 11 -5.68 -2.96 11.18
N LEU A 12 -6.55 -2.66 12.15
CA LEU A 12 -7.98 -2.97 12.09
C LEU A 12 -8.79 -1.67 11.98
N ASP A 13 -9.48 -1.50 10.88
CA ASP A 13 -10.42 -0.39 10.66
C ASP A 13 -11.84 -0.95 10.66
N ARG A 14 -12.42 -1.12 11.86
CA ARG A 14 -13.75 -1.72 12.03
C ARG A 14 -14.89 -0.78 11.63
N SER A 15 -14.71 0.54 11.76
CA SER A 15 -15.73 1.52 11.37
C SER A 15 -15.74 1.77 9.87
N GLY A 16 -14.59 1.62 9.21
CA GLY A 16 -14.43 1.96 7.80
C GLY A 16 -14.16 3.45 7.57
N ASP A 17 -13.97 4.24 8.63
CA ASP A 17 -13.72 5.68 8.51
C ASP A 17 -12.39 5.95 7.81
N VAL A 18 -11.39 5.09 8.00
CA VAL A 18 -10.09 5.25 7.34
C VAL A 18 -10.17 4.72 5.91
N THR A 19 -10.54 3.46 5.74
CA THR A 19 -10.50 2.74 4.46
C THR A 19 -11.54 3.29 3.49
N GLY A 20 -12.78 3.45 3.94
CA GLY A 20 -13.90 3.91 3.13
C GLY A 20 -13.95 5.43 3.02
N LEU A 21 -14.09 6.14 4.15
CA LEU A 21 -14.35 7.58 4.14
C LEU A 21 -13.10 8.41 3.80
N ALA A 22 -11.98 8.20 4.50
CA ALA A 22 -10.79 9.01 4.31
C ALA A 22 -10.00 8.63 3.03
N TYR A 23 -9.86 7.34 2.74
CA TYR A 23 -9.08 6.87 1.59
C TYR A 23 -9.93 6.53 0.35
N GLY A 24 -11.27 6.46 0.44
CA GLY A 24 -12.12 6.22 -0.72
C GLY A 24 -11.92 4.85 -1.37
N VAL A 25 -11.65 3.81 -0.57
CA VAL A 25 -11.50 2.44 -1.06
C VAL A 25 -12.87 1.82 -1.26
N TYR A 26 -13.24 1.62 -2.53
CA TYR A 26 -14.51 0.97 -2.92
C TYR A 26 -14.38 -0.54 -3.13
N GLY A 27 -13.16 -1.06 -3.30
CA GLY A 27 -12.92 -2.47 -3.58
C GLY A 27 -11.50 -2.91 -3.25
N PRO A 28 -11.30 -4.02 -2.53
CA PRO A 28 -9.98 -4.58 -2.30
C PRO A 28 -9.50 -5.46 -3.47
N PRO A 29 -8.18 -5.64 -3.64
CA PRO A 29 -7.14 -4.82 -3.01
C PRO A 29 -7.04 -3.44 -3.67
N THR A 30 -6.90 -2.39 -2.85
CA THR A 30 -6.49 -1.04 -3.27
C THR A 30 -5.22 -0.69 -2.49
N MET A 31 -4.25 -0.07 -3.14
CA MET A 31 -2.95 0.27 -2.54
C MET A 31 -2.65 1.75 -2.77
N TYR A 32 -1.97 2.37 -1.80
CA TYR A 32 -1.48 3.74 -1.89
C TYR A 32 0.03 3.72 -1.67
N LEU A 33 0.76 4.43 -2.52
CA LEU A 33 2.21 4.64 -2.36
C LEU A 33 2.43 6.04 -1.84
N ILE A 34 3.00 6.13 -0.64
CA ILE A 34 3.25 7.38 0.07
C ILE A 34 4.76 7.52 0.25
N ASP A 35 5.31 8.71 0.01
CA ASP A 35 6.73 8.96 0.19
C ASP A 35 7.12 9.27 1.64
N ARG A 36 8.42 9.49 1.88
CA ARG A 36 8.94 9.77 3.24
C ARG A 36 8.44 11.08 3.85
N ARG A 37 7.94 12.00 3.04
CA ARG A 37 7.37 13.28 3.48
C ARG A 37 5.86 13.19 3.70
N GLY A 38 5.27 12.01 3.54
CA GLY A 38 3.83 11.79 3.68
C GLY A 38 3.02 12.20 2.45
N ARG A 39 3.67 12.45 1.29
CA ARG A 39 2.96 12.81 0.05
C ARG A 39 2.44 11.55 -0.64
N LEU A 40 1.19 11.59 -1.09
CA LEU A 40 0.61 10.52 -1.90
C LEU A 40 1.19 10.57 -3.32
N LEU A 41 1.96 9.56 -3.70
CA LEU A 41 2.57 9.46 -5.03
C LEU A 41 1.69 8.71 -6.03
N ALA A 42 1.00 7.65 -5.59
CA ALA A 42 0.20 6.82 -6.48
C ALA A 42 -0.91 6.06 -5.76
N ARG A 43 -1.95 5.69 -6.51
CA ARG A 43 -3.00 4.74 -6.13
C ARG A 43 -3.02 3.57 -7.13
N GLY A 44 -3.03 2.34 -6.63
CA GLY A 44 -3.12 1.10 -7.42
C GLY A 44 -4.42 0.35 -7.10
N LEU A 45 -5.05 -0.21 -8.12
CA LEU A 45 -6.25 -1.04 -8.01
C LEU A 45 -5.93 -2.48 -8.42
N GLY A 46 -6.44 -3.45 -7.69
CA GLY A 46 -6.20 -4.86 -7.97
C GLY A 46 -4.81 -5.34 -7.54
N PRO A 47 -4.48 -6.62 -7.71
CA PRO A 47 -3.21 -7.18 -7.27
C PRO A 47 -2.04 -6.65 -8.11
N HIS A 48 -0.87 -6.51 -7.47
CA HIS A 48 0.39 -6.16 -8.14
C HIS A 48 1.51 -7.10 -7.72
N GLU A 49 2.35 -7.49 -8.68
CA GLU A 49 3.57 -8.26 -8.46
C GLU A 49 4.70 -7.39 -7.90
N TRP A 50 4.65 -7.13 -6.59
CA TRP A 50 5.60 -6.25 -5.88
C TRP A 50 7.04 -6.79 -5.85
N ARG A 51 7.24 -8.06 -6.21
CA ARG A 51 8.57 -8.67 -6.36
C ARG A 51 9.13 -8.56 -7.78
N SER A 52 8.36 -8.06 -8.74
CA SER A 52 8.83 -7.88 -10.11
C SER A 52 9.97 -6.85 -10.19
N PRO A 53 10.87 -6.94 -11.18
CA PRO A 53 11.95 -5.96 -11.35
C PRO A 53 11.44 -4.52 -11.51
N ARG A 54 10.29 -4.34 -12.17
CA ARG A 54 9.66 -3.02 -12.33
C ARG A 54 9.18 -2.46 -11.00
N ALA A 55 8.50 -3.25 -10.18
CA ALA A 55 8.02 -2.82 -8.87
C ALA A 55 9.18 -2.51 -7.92
N ARG A 56 10.25 -3.32 -7.96
CA ARG A 56 11.46 -3.06 -7.16
C ARG A 56 12.12 -1.73 -7.53
N ARG A 57 12.32 -1.46 -8.83
CA ARG A 57 12.86 -0.17 -9.29
C ARG A 57 12.03 1.02 -8.84
N LEU A 58 10.70 0.94 -8.96
CA LEU A 58 9.81 1.99 -8.46
C LEU A 58 10.02 2.27 -6.97
N LEU A 59 10.07 1.22 -6.14
CA LEU A 59 10.28 1.39 -4.71
C LEU A 59 11.67 1.96 -4.39
N ASP A 60 12.70 1.51 -5.11
CA ASP A 60 14.07 2.02 -4.94
C ASP A 60 14.16 3.51 -5.32
N GLU A 61 13.47 3.94 -6.38
CA GLU A 61 13.38 5.36 -6.78
C GLU A 61 12.68 6.21 -5.70
N VAL A 62 11.57 5.73 -5.14
CA VAL A 62 10.87 6.42 -4.03
C VAL A 62 11.74 6.46 -2.77
N LEU A 63 12.54 5.43 -2.51
CA LEU A 63 13.49 5.39 -1.40
C LEU A 63 14.76 6.20 -1.65
N ALA A 64 15.11 6.52 -2.89
CA ALA A 64 16.22 7.40 -3.21
C ALA A 64 15.81 8.88 -3.18
N ALA A 65 14.52 9.17 -3.38
CA ALA A 65 13.97 10.52 -3.28
C ALA A 65 13.96 11.02 -1.83
N GLU A 66 14.48 12.24 -1.63
CA GLU A 66 14.46 12.98 -0.35
C GLU A 66 13.08 13.55 0.00
#